data_AF-A0A3M2FF24-F1
#
_entry.id   AF-A0A3M2FF24-F1
#
_cell.length_a   1.000
_cell.length_b   1.000
_cell.length_c   1.000
_cell.angle_alpha   90.00
_cell.angle_beta   90.00
_cell.angle_gamma   90.00
#
_symmetry.space_group_name_H-M   'P 1'
#
loop_
_entity.id
_entity.type
_entity.pdbx_description
1 polymer ?
#
loop_
_entity_poly.entity_id
_entity_poly.type
_entity_poly.pdbx_seq_one_letter_code
_entity_poly.pdbx_strand_id
1 'polypeptide(L)'
;MPASSLLPDAWPTLGLILLALSLPACGDDLGAFEGATAIGDAPDGAVAYDPASGSYRITGGGSNIWDTSDAFQYVWRRTAGDLVLEADVAWPEPGGDPHRKAGWMVRGDLTPDAAYADAVLHGDGLIALQY
;
A
#
# COMPACT_ATOMS: atom_id res chain seq x y z
N MET A 1 59.46 -33.55 -42.33
CA MET A 1 58.46 -34.20 -41.45
C MET A 1 58.92 -33.90 -40.03
N PRO A 2 58.23 -33.08 -39.22
CA PRO A 2 56.78 -33.20 -38.94
C PRO A 2 55.98 -31.87 -38.87
N ALA A 3 54.67 -32.07 -38.64
CA ALA A 3 53.67 -31.23 -37.96
C ALA A 3 53.15 -29.95 -38.63
N SER A 4 52.12 -30.11 -39.46
CA SER A 4 51.11 -29.08 -39.73
C SER A 4 50.18 -28.94 -38.52
N SER A 5 50.24 -27.80 -37.82
CA SER A 5 49.32 -27.44 -36.75
C SER A 5 48.07 -26.75 -37.33
N LEU A 6 46.92 -27.41 -37.19
CA LEU A 6 45.60 -26.84 -37.42
C LEU A 6 45.24 -25.93 -36.23
N LEU A 7 44.97 -24.65 -36.48
CA LEU A 7 44.28 -23.79 -35.50
C LEU A 7 42.77 -23.81 -35.78
N PRO A 8 41.92 -23.98 -34.76
CA PRO A 8 40.47 -24.13 -34.89
C PRO A 8 39.73 -22.80 -35.05
N ASP A 9 38.52 -22.95 -35.57
CA ASP A 9 37.58 -21.95 -36.08
C ASP A 9 37.14 -20.88 -35.07
N ALA A 10 37.03 -19.64 -35.55
CA ALA A 10 36.46 -18.52 -34.80
C ALA A 10 34.92 -18.64 -34.71
N TRP A 11 34.38 -18.58 -33.50
CA TRP A 11 32.94 -18.61 -33.25
C TRP A 11 32.38 -17.17 -33.35
N PRO A 12 31.23 -16.93 -34.01
CA PRO A 12 30.65 -15.60 -34.03
C PRO A 12 29.96 -15.32 -32.69
N THR A 13 30.39 -14.27 -32.00
CA THR A 13 29.67 -13.69 -30.86
C THR A 13 28.35 -13.08 -31.34
N LEU A 14 27.23 -13.76 -31.07
CA LEU A 14 25.90 -13.16 -31.21
C LEU A 14 25.73 -12.09 -30.13
N GLY A 15 25.69 -10.82 -30.54
CA GLY A 15 25.33 -9.70 -29.68
C GLY A 15 23.84 -9.70 -29.38
N LEU A 16 23.47 -9.84 -28.10
CA LEU A 16 22.10 -9.71 -27.62
C LEU A 16 21.76 -8.21 -27.49
N ILE A 17 20.92 -7.69 -28.39
CA ILE A 17 20.33 -6.36 -28.25
C ILE A 17 19.14 -6.46 -27.29
N LEU A 18 19.30 -5.96 -26.07
CA LEU A 18 18.17 -5.74 -25.16
C LEU A 18 17.43 -4.48 -25.59
N LEU A 19 16.27 -4.65 -26.22
CA LEU A 19 15.32 -3.57 -26.43
C LEU A 19 14.49 -3.41 -25.16
N ALA A 20 14.81 -2.40 -24.35
CA ALA A 20 14.01 -2.06 -23.18
C ALA A 20 12.70 -1.39 -23.63
N LEU A 21 11.60 -2.14 -23.63
CA LEU A 21 10.26 -1.57 -23.74
C LEU A 21 9.93 -0.88 -22.40
N SER A 22 9.81 0.45 -22.41
CA SER A 22 9.24 1.20 -21.29
C SER A 22 7.73 0.96 -21.26
N LEU A 23 7.28 0.05 -20.39
CA LEU A 23 5.87 -0.11 -20.07
C LEU A 23 5.41 1.09 -19.23
N PRO A 24 4.22 1.66 -19.48
CA PRO A 24 3.63 2.59 -18.53
C PRO A 24 3.45 1.86 -17.20
N ALA A 25 4.05 2.37 -16.13
CA ALA A 25 3.73 1.92 -14.79
C ALA A 25 2.26 2.30 -14.52
N CYS A 26 1.39 1.31 -14.34
CA CYS A 26 0.05 1.56 -13.79
C CYS A 26 0.25 1.92 -12.32
N GLY A 27 0.44 3.21 -12.03
CA GLY A 27 0.19 3.71 -10.70
C GLY A 27 -1.31 3.87 -10.57
N ASP A 28 -1.93 3.17 -9.61
CA ASP A 28 -3.32 3.40 -9.28
C ASP A 28 -3.47 4.87 -8.86
N ASP A 29 -4.43 5.59 -9.46
CA ASP A 29 -4.74 6.95 -9.02
C ASP A 29 -5.26 6.88 -7.58
N LEU A 30 -4.49 7.43 -6.64
CA LEU A 30 -4.81 7.49 -5.21
C LEU A 30 -5.32 8.87 -4.81
N GLY A 31 -5.66 9.74 -5.77
CA GLY A 31 -6.20 11.07 -5.52
C GLY A 31 -5.27 11.93 -4.67
N ALA A 32 -5.66 12.17 -3.42
CA ALA A 32 -4.93 13.01 -2.48
C ALA A 32 -3.73 12.30 -1.82
N PHE A 33 -3.59 10.99 -2.02
CA PHE A 33 -2.61 10.16 -1.34
C PHE A 33 -1.46 9.74 -2.26
N GLU A 34 -0.33 9.40 -1.65
CA GLU A 34 0.93 9.09 -2.32
C GLU A 34 1.22 7.59 -2.34
N GLY A 35 0.58 6.82 -1.46
CA GLY A 35 0.76 5.37 -1.37
C GLY A 35 -0.35 4.66 -0.62
N ALA A 36 -0.39 3.35 -0.82
CA ALA A 36 -1.24 2.42 -0.08
C ALA A 36 -0.39 1.22 0.33
N THR A 37 -0.47 0.79 1.59
CA THR A 37 0.43 -0.23 2.12
C THR A 37 -0.25 -1.04 3.22
N ALA A 38 -0.05 -2.36 3.22
CA ALA A 38 -0.36 -3.21 4.36
C ALA A 38 0.72 -2.99 5.44
N ILE A 39 0.32 -2.45 6.59
CA ILE A 39 1.17 -2.29 7.77
C ILE A 39 1.19 -3.61 8.54
N GLY A 40 2.37 -4.02 9.00
CA GLY A 40 2.54 -5.21 9.81
C GLY A 40 2.19 -6.51 9.11
N ASP A 41 1.79 -7.52 9.88
CA ASP A 41 1.32 -8.80 9.38
C ASP A 41 -0.17 -8.69 8.99
N ALA A 42 -0.43 -8.00 7.88
CA ALA A 42 -1.74 -7.83 7.30
C ALA A 42 -1.78 -8.40 5.87
N PRO A 43 -2.92 -8.98 5.43
CA PRO A 43 -3.09 -9.32 4.03
C PRO A 43 -3.07 -8.06 3.17
N ASP A 44 -2.64 -8.21 1.91
CA ASP A 44 -2.71 -7.12 0.93
C ASP A 44 -4.16 -6.62 0.81
N GLY A 45 -4.34 -5.34 1.09
CA GLY A 45 -5.60 -4.65 0.86
C GLY A 45 -5.76 -4.18 -0.59
N ALA A 46 -6.82 -3.41 -0.84
CA ALA A 46 -7.06 -2.77 -2.12
C ALA A 46 -7.62 -1.36 -1.92
N VAL A 47 -7.29 -0.47 -2.85
CA VAL A 47 -7.81 0.91 -2.86
C VAL A 47 -8.33 1.21 -4.25
N ALA A 48 -9.55 1.71 -4.34
CA ALA A 48 -10.10 2.28 -5.55
C ALA A 48 -10.57 3.70 -5.26
N TYR A 49 -10.02 4.67 -5.98
CA TYR A 49 -10.43 6.07 -5.93
C TYR A 49 -11.36 6.38 -7.10
N ASP A 50 -12.47 7.05 -6.81
CA ASP A 50 -13.35 7.62 -7.83
C ASP A 50 -13.19 9.15 -7.86
N PRO A 51 -12.53 9.72 -8.88
CA PRO A 51 -12.32 11.16 -8.97
C PRO A 51 -13.60 11.96 -9.22
N ALA A 52 -14.68 11.34 -9.71
CA ALA A 52 -15.94 12.03 -9.95
C ALA A 52 -16.70 12.30 -8.64
N SER A 53 -16.62 11.39 -7.68
CA SER A 53 -17.25 11.53 -6.36
C SER A 53 -16.28 11.93 -5.25
N GLY A 54 -14.96 11.87 -5.49
CA GLY A 54 -13.94 12.06 -4.46
C GLY A 54 -13.89 10.92 -3.42
N SER A 55 -14.51 9.78 -3.72
CA SER A 55 -14.68 8.68 -2.76
C SER A 55 -13.58 7.63 -2.87
N TYR A 56 -13.24 7.02 -1.74
CA TYR A 56 -12.31 5.89 -1.65
C TYR A 56 -13.05 4.64 -1.21
N ARG A 57 -12.91 3.55 -1.98
CA ARG A 57 -13.25 2.20 -1.51
C ARG A 57 -11.97 1.50 -1.07
N ILE A 58 -11.85 1.27 0.23
CA ILE A 58 -10.68 0.65 0.85
C ILE A 58 -11.08 -0.72 1.37
N THR A 59 -10.40 -1.76 0.89
CA THR A 59 -10.46 -3.10 1.47
C THR A 59 -9.24 -3.27 2.35
N GLY A 60 -9.45 -3.59 3.62
CA GLY A 60 -8.39 -3.85 4.59
C GLY A 60 -8.67 -5.11 5.41
N GLY A 61 -7.63 -5.57 6.10
CA GLY A 61 -7.67 -6.66 7.06
C GLY A 61 -6.45 -6.58 7.97
N GLY A 62 -6.33 -7.52 8.91
CA GLY A 62 -5.28 -7.52 9.92
C GLY A 62 -5.83 -7.82 11.30
N SER A 63 -4.96 -7.90 12.30
CA SER A 63 -5.30 -8.37 13.64
C SER A 63 -5.89 -7.25 14.51
N ASN A 64 -5.24 -6.10 14.65
CA ASN A 64 -5.75 -4.91 15.35
C ASN A 64 -4.80 -3.69 15.25
N ILE A 65 -5.20 -2.59 15.89
CA ILE A 65 -4.43 -1.34 16.09
C ILE A 65 -4.54 -1.00 17.60
N TRP A 66 -3.47 -1.20 18.38
CA TRP A 66 -3.34 -0.96 19.85
C TRP A 66 -2.33 -1.88 20.56
N ASP A 67 -1.95 -3.00 19.95
CA ASP A 67 -1.07 -4.00 20.58
C ASP A 67 0.40 -3.69 20.28
N THR A 68 1.30 -4.60 20.58
CA THR A 68 2.74 -4.52 20.28
C THR A 68 3.07 -4.40 18.79
N SER A 69 2.12 -4.72 17.90
CA SER A 69 2.25 -4.56 16.46
C SER A 69 0.89 -4.32 15.84
N ASP A 70 0.75 -3.20 15.15
CA ASP A 70 -0.40 -2.90 14.31
C ASP A 70 -0.40 -3.79 13.06
N ALA A 71 -1.60 -4.15 12.59
CA ALA A 71 -1.80 -4.83 11.31
C ALA A 71 -3.05 -4.32 10.61
N PHE A 72 -2.89 -3.56 9.52
CA PHE A 72 -4.00 -2.96 8.77
C PHE A 72 -3.60 -2.45 7.37
N GLN A 73 -4.57 -2.12 6.52
CA GLN A 73 -4.34 -1.43 5.25
C GLN A 73 -4.36 0.10 5.46
N TYR A 74 -3.30 0.80 5.02
CA TYR A 74 -3.18 2.25 5.17
C TYR A 74 -3.01 2.96 3.84
N VAL A 75 -3.86 3.97 3.58
CA VAL A 75 -3.74 4.88 2.42
C VAL A 75 -3.18 6.20 2.93
N TRP A 76 -2.03 6.61 2.42
CA TRP A 76 -1.17 7.56 3.11
C TRP A 76 -0.53 8.59 2.19
N ARG A 77 -0.23 9.74 2.78
CA ARG A 77 0.66 10.77 2.24
C ARG A 77 1.52 11.32 3.36
N ARG A 78 2.71 11.81 3.06
CA ARG A 78 3.53 12.51 4.07
C ARG A 78 3.09 13.96 4.17
N THR A 79 2.99 14.46 5.40
CA THR A 79 2.61 15.85 5.67
C THR A 79 3.29 16.34 6.95
N ALA A 80 3.31 17.66 7.17
CA ALA A 80 3.86 18.29 8.35
C ALA A 80 3.05 19.56 8.70
N GLY A 81 3.06 19.93 9.97
CA GLY A 81 2.29 21.06 10.48
C GLY A 81 0.89 20.67 10.92
N ASP A 82 0.03 21.68 11.09
CA ASP A 82 -1.34 21.50 11.57
C ASP A 82 -2.23 20.92 10.47
N LEU A 83 -3.10 19.98 10.85
CA LEU A 83 -4.00 19.28 9.93
C LEU A 83 -5.45 19.44 10.36
N VAL A 84 -6.33 19.57 9.37
CA VAL A 84 -7.78 19.38 9.52
C VAL A 84 -8.17 18.27 8.56
N LEU A 85 -8.70 17.18 9.10
CA LEU A 85 -9.04 15.98 8.36
C LEU A 85 -10.54 15.67 8.56
N GLU A 86 -11.26 15.52 7.47
CA GLU A 86 -12.70 15.27 7.45
C GLU A 86 -13.00 14.15 6.45
N ALA A 87 -13.84 13.19 6.83
CA ALA A 87 -14.32 12.13 5.94
C ALA A 87 -15.67 11.60 6.43
N ASP A 88 -16.56 11.30 5.50
CA ASP A 88 -17.72 10.46 5.76
C ASP A 88 -17.31 8.99 5.62
N VAL A 89 -17.59 8.18 6.63
CA VAL A 89 -17.22 6.76 6.66
C VAL A 89 -18.50 5.90 6.66
N ALA A 90 -18.55 4.92 5.75
CA ALA A 90 -19.65 3.98 5.66
C ALA A 90 -19.14 2.56 5.41
N TRP A 91 -19.86 1.58 5.96
CA TRP A 91 -19.64 0.17 5.68
C TRP A 91 -20.59 -0.28 4.57
N PRO A 92 -20.10 -0.52 3.33
CA PRO A 92 -20.97 -0.89 2.22
C PRO A 92 -21.55 -2.31 2.39
N GLU A 93 -20.82 -3.19 3.08
CA GLU A 93 -21.23 -4.56 3.32
C GLU A 93 -21.65 -4.78 4.79
N PRO A 94 -22.77 -5.46 5.04
CA PRO A 94 -23.21 -5.82 6.39
C PRO A 94 -22.29 -6.88 7.01
N GLY A 95 -22.33 -6.99 8.35
CA GLY A 95 -21.57 -8.00 9.10
C GLY A 95 -20.10 -7.63 9.28
N GLY A 96 -19.22 -8.63 9.39
CA GLY A 96 -17.81 -8.44 9.72
C GLY A 96 -17.53 -8.38 11.22
N ASP A 97 -16.28 -8.10 11.58
CA ASP A 97 -15.88 -7.92 12.97
C ASP A 97 -16.51 -6.64 13.55
N PRO A 98 -17.20 -6.68 14.71
CA PRO A 98 -17.78 -5.48 15.34
C PRO A 98 -16.77 -4.37 15.63
N HIS A 99 -15.51 -4.76 15.86
CA HIS A 99 -14.38 -3.87 16.15
C HIS A 99 -13.54 -3.56 14.91
N ARG A 100 -13.97 -3.89 13.69
CA ARG A 100 -13.33 -3.38 12.46
C ARG A 100 -13.35 -1.86 12.46
N LYS A 101 -12.25 -1.22 12.07
CA LYS A 101 -12.06 0.24 12.16
C LYS A 101 -11.89 0.84 10.77
N ALA A 102 -12.48 2.00 10.53
CA ALA A 102 -12.19 2.85 9.38
C ALA A 102 -12.27 4.32 9.79
N GLY A 103 -11.34 5.13 9.32
CA GLY A 103 -11.30 6.55 9.65
C GLY A 103 -9.92 7.17 9.43
N TRP A 104 -9.66 8.26 10.13
CA TRP A 104 -8.40 8.99 10.04
C TRP A 104 -7.39 8.48 11.05
N MET A 105 -6.13 8.42 10.62
CA MET A 105 -4.99 8.15 11.49
C MET A 105 -3.83 9.05 11.09
N VAL A 106 -3.21 9.67 12.09
CA VAL A 106 -1.90 10.32 11.98
C VAL A 106 -0.90 9.44 12.69
N ARG A 107 0.16 9.03 12.00
CA ARG A 107 1.19 8.12 12.52
C ARG A 107 2.58 8.57 12.11
N GLY A 108 3.57 8.30 12.97
CA GLY A 108 4.94 8.80 12.80
C GLY A 108 5.64 8.28 11.54
N ASP A 109 5.47 7.00 11.23
CA ASP A 109 6.01 6.35 10.04
C ASP A 109 5.18 5.11 9.65
N LEU A 110 5.70 4.21 8.81
CA LEU A 110 5.00 3.01 8.33
C LEU A 110 5.43 1.71 9.06
N THR A 111 6.13 1.79 10.19
CA THR A 111 6.49 0.60 10.99
C THR A 111 5.32 0.11 11.83
N PRO A 112 5.20 -1.19 12.13
CA PRO A 112 4.04 -1.71 12.86
C PRO A 112 3.90 -1.20 14.31
N ASP A 113 4.93 -0.58 14.88
CA ASP A 113 5.00 -0.07 16.25
C ASP A 113 5.01 1.46 16.34
N ALA A 114 4.72 2.15 15.23
CA ALA A 114 4.74 3.61 15.18
C ALA A 114 3.71 4.23 16.12
N ALA A 115 4.11 5.25 16.88
CA ALA A 115 3.16 6.08 17.61
C ALA A 115 2.13 6.69 16.66
N TYR A 116 0.86 6.68 17.07
CA TYR A 116 -0.25 7.17 16.27
C TYR A 116 -1.31 7.90 17.11
N ALA A 117 -2.19 8.63 16.44
CA ALA A 117 -3.49 9.02 16.96
C ALA A 117 -4.53 8.79 15.85
N ASP A 118 -5.69 8.24 16.21
CA ASP A 118 -6.76 7.94 15.26
C ASP A 118 -8.12 8.45 15.73
N ALA A 119 -9.00 8.69 14.76
CA ALA A 119 -10.42 8.95 14.93
C ALA A 119 -11.18 8.03 13.96
N VAL A 120 -11.81 6.99 14.51
CA VAL A 120 -12.34 5.87 13.71
C VAL A 120 -13.80 5.54 14.04
N LEU A 121 -14.51 5.10 13.02
CA LEU A 121 -15.79 4.41 13.11
C LEU A 121 -15.54 2.91 13.22
N HIS A 122 -16.13 2.29 14.23
CA HIS A 122 -16.16 0.85 14.40
C HIS A 122 -17.32 0.22 13.62
N GLY A 123 -17.22 -1.09 13.34
CA GLY A 123 -18.29 -1.87 12.70
C GLY A 123 -19.61 -1.88 13.48
N ASP A 124 -19.55 -1.77 14.79
CA ASP A 124 -20.70 -1.70 15.71
C ASP A 124 -21.30 -0.29 15.88
N GLY A 125 -20.70 0.72 15.24
CA GLY A 125 -21.14 2.12 15.32
C GLY A 125 -20.47 2.94 16.43
N LEU A 126 -19.55 2.36 17.21
CA LEU A 126 -18.72 3.16 18.12
C LEU A 126 -17.85 4.14 17.33
N ILE A 127 -17.83 5.40 17.77
CA ILE A 127 -16.86 6.40 17.30
C ILE A 127 -15.84 6.57 18.42
N ALA A 128 -14.56 6.35 18.10
CA ALA A 128 -13.48 6.40 19.07
C ALA A 128 -12.35 7.34 18.61
N LEU A 129 -11.73 8.01 19.58
CA LEU A 129 -10.44 8.68 19.44
C LEU A 129 -9.41 7.87 20.25
N GLN A 130 -8.30 7.46 19.64
CA GLN A 130 -7.30 6.56 20.25
C GLN A 130 -5.86 7.05 19.99
N TYR A 131 -4.92 6.69 20.86
CA TYR A 131 -3.49 7.02 20.79
C TYR A 131 -2.65 6.12 21.71
#